data_AF-A0A1B7KSC4-F1
#
_entry.id   AF-A0A1B7KSC4-F1
#
_cell.length_a   1.000
_cell.length_b   1.000
_cell.length_c   1.000
_cell.angle_alpha   90.00
_cell.angle_beta   90.00
_cell.angle_gamma   90.00
#
_symmetry.space_group_name_H-M   'P 1'
#
loop_
_entity.id
_entity.type
_entity.pdbx_description
1 polymer ?
#
loop_
_entity_poly.entity_id
_entity_poly.type
_entity_poly.pdbx_seq_one_letter_code
_entity_poly.pdbx_strand_id
1 'polypeptide(L)'
;MGCLGSRHIAPAFLQDVNAAIVADRRGAGDIVTSYAGIVPFSPDEYGRIFETAGALAGMPDWKITSGGLSDAKTFAEFGIPSVNLSGGYEHEYTELETLDCKAMLETVLLLENGV
;
A
#
# COMPACT_ATOMS: atom_id res chain seq x y z
N MET A 1 9.88 -15.63 0.49
CA MET A 1 8.93 -14.91 1.38
C MET A 1 9.73 -14.08 2.37
N GLY A 2 9.29 -12.85 2.69
CA GLY A 2 9.90 -12.03 3.75
C GLY A 2 10.60 -10.73 3.32
N CYS A 3 10.17 -10.08 2.24
CA CYS A 3 10.67 -8.75 1.85
C CYS A 3 12.20 -8.67 1.66
N LEU A 4 12.85 -9.78 1.28
CA LEU A 4 14.31 -9.80 1.11
C LEU A 4 14.75 -8.97 -0.10
N GLY A 5 13.94 -8.92 -1.16
CA GLY A 5 14.25 -8.14 -2.36
C GLY A 5 14.33 -6.64 -2.08
N SER A 6 13.31 -6.08 -1.42
CA SER A 6 13.26 -4.66 -1.05
C SER A 6 14.40 -4.24 -0.12
N ARG A 7 14.91 -5.15 0.72
CA ARG A 7 16.08 -4.90 1.59
C ARG A 7 17.41 -4.75 0.85
N HIS A 8 17.47 -5.19 -0.41
CA HIS A 8 18.67 -5.10 -1.23
C HIS A 8 18.59 -3.99 -2.28
N ILE A 9 17.57 -3.12 -2.22
CA ILE A 9 17.51 -1.93 -3.06
C ILE A 9 18.74 -1.05 -2.73
N ALA A 10 19.45 -0.63 -3.77
CA ALA A 10 20.63 0.22 -3.62
C ALA A 10 20.23 1.54 -2.94
N PRO A 11 20.93 1.98 -1.88
CA PRO A 11 20.58 3.24 -1.19
C PRO A 11 20.54 4.47 -2.11
N ALA A 12 21.38 4.49 -3.15
CA ALA A 12 21.37 5.56 -4.16
C ALA A 12 20.05 5.66 -4.93
N PHE A 13 19.30 4.57 -5.06
CA PHE A 13 17.97 4.56 -5.69
C PHE A 13 16.88 5.16 -4.78
N LEU A 14 17.11 5.13 -3.46
CA LEU A 14 16.20 5.68 -2.44
C LEU A 14 16.57 7.11 -2.04
N GLN A 15 17.62 7.67 -2.64
CA GLN A 15 18.04 9.03 -2.35
C GLN A 15 16.95 10.01 -2.80
N ASP A 16 16.65 10.99 -1.93
CA ASP A 16 15.65 12.04 -2.16
C ASP A 16 14.21 11.55 -2.36
N VAL A 17 13.91 10.30 -1.98
CA VAL A 17 12.54 9.78 -1.94
C VAL A 17 11.84 10.28 -0.67
N ASN A 18 10.73 11.01 -0.83
CA ASN A 18 9.99 11.59 0.30
C ASN A 18 8.91 10.66 0.87
N ALA A 19 8.41 9.73 0.06
CA ALA A 19 7.43 8.74 0.47
C ALA A 19 7.43 7.56 -0.52
N ALA A 20 6.87 6.43 -0.09
CA ALA A 20 6.64 5.27 -0.94
C ALA A 20 5.17 4.87 -0.94
N ILE A 21 4.72 4.38 -2.09
CA ILE A 21 3.41 3.76 -2.25
C ILE A 21 3.69 2.36 -2.79
N VAL A 22 3.31 1.36 -2.02
CA VAL A 22 3.38 -0.04 -2.42
C VAL A 22 1.99 -0.45 -2.86
N ALA A 23 1.86 -1.09 -4.02
CA ALA A 23 0.64 -1.76 -4.42
C ALA A 23 0.88 -3.27 -4.32
N ASP A 24 0.14 -3.93 -3.46
CA ASP A 24 0.24 -5.38 -3.24
C ASP A 24 -1.12 -6.03 -3.48
N ARG A 25 -1.10 -7.31 -3.80
CA ARG A 25 -2.19 -8.03 -4.43
C ARG A 25 -3.49 -8.02 -3.61
N ARG A 26 -3.42 -8.15 -2.29
CA ARG A 26 -4.54 -8.52 -1.41
C ARG A 26 -5.67 -7.49 -1.34
N GLY A 27 -6.93 -7.94 -1.34
CA GLY A 27 -8.09 -7.17 -0.85
C GLY A 27 -8.49 -5.99 -1.73
N ALA A 28 -9.40 -5.13 -1.26
CA ALA A 28 -9.87 -3.95 -2.01
C ALA A 28 -10.14 -2.79 -1.04
N GLY A 29 -9.76 -1.57 -1.43
CA GLY A 29 -10.05 -0.36 -0.64
C GLY A 29 -9.25 -0.21 0.66
N ASP A 30 -8.23 -1.04 0.91
CA ASP A 30 -7.41 -0.89 2.11
C ASP A 30 -6.17 -0.02 1.88
N ILE A 31 -5.93 0.90 2.81
CA ILE A 31 -4.71 1.70 2.94
C ILE A 31 -3.97 1.14 4.16
N VAL A 32 -3.10 0.16 3.93
CA VAL A 32 -2.36 -0.48 5.01
C VAL A 32 -1.21 0.42 5.46
N THR A 33 -1.31 0.93 6.69
CA THR A 33 -0.31 1.85 7.29
C THR A 33 0.51 1.20 8.39
N SER A 34 0.25 -0.07 8.73
CA SER A 34 0.99 -0.76 9.79
C SER A 34 1.02 -2.28 9.62
N TYR A 35 2.09 -2.88 10.15
CA TYR A 35 2.18 -4.32 10.35
C TYR A 35 1.50 -4.70 11.66
N ALA A 36 0.41 -5.47 11.55
CA ALA A 36 -0.38 -5.97 12.68
C ALA A 36 -0.86 -4.90 13.68
N GLY A 37 -0.89 -3.62 13.30
CA GLY A 37 -1.20 -2.51 14.21
C GLY A 37 -0.08 -2.18 15.22
N ILE A 38 1.09 -2.81 15.09
CA ILE A 38 2.19 -2.70 16.07
C ILE A 38 3.33 -1.85 15.50
N VAL A 39 3.68 -2.06 14.23
CA VAL A 39 4.77 -1.32 13.58
C VAL A 39 4.16 -0.40 12.52
N PRO A 40 4.07 0.92 12.78
CA PRO A 40 3.58 1.86 11.78
C PRO A 40 4.59 2.01 10.64
N PHE A 41 4.08 2.16 9.42
CA PHE A 41 4.86 2.44 8.21
C PHE A 41 4.96 3.94 7.93
N SER A 42 3.99 4.71 8.41
CA SER A 42 3.90 6.15 8.28
C SER A 42 3.08 6.74 9.44
N PRO A 43 3.12 8.07 9.65
CA PRO A 43 2.08 8.76 10.40
C PRO A 43 0.70 8.54 9.75
N ASP A 44 -0.36 8.57 10.55
CA ASP A 44 -1.75 8.42 10.07
C ASP A 44 -2.11 9.47 9.01
N GLU A 45 -1.53 10.66 9.10
CA GLU A 45 -1.72 11.77 8.17
C GLU A 45 -1.39 11.39 6.73
N TYR A 46 -0.33 10.59 6.52
CA TYR A 46 0.03 10.13 5.18
C TYR A 46 -1.02 9.17 4.60
N GLY A 47 -1.59 8.28 5.42
CA GLY A 47 -2.71 7.43 5.02
C GLY A 47 -3.98 8.21 4.68
N ARG A 48 -4.26 9.29 5.43
CA ARG A 48 -5.47 10.11 5.23
C ARG A 48 -5.49 10.88 3.91
N ILE A 49 -4.32 11.12 3.30
CA ILE A 49 -4.22 11.67 1.94
C ILE A 49 -4.95 10.74 0.97
N PHE A 50 -4.75 9.43 1.10
CA PHE A 50 -5.39 8.43 0.24
C PHE A 50 -6.89 8.29 0.51
N GLU A 51 -7.34 8.35 1.77
CA GLU A 51 -8.79 8.41 2.07
C GLU A 51 -9.45 9.63 1.41
N THR A 52 -8.76 10.78 1.45
CA THR A 52 -9.24 12.02 0.84
C THR A 52 -9.26 11.91 -0.69
N ALA A 53 -8.18 11.39 -1.29
CA ALA A 53 -8.09 11.17 -2.73
C ALA A 53 -9.19 10.21 -3.23
N GLY A 54 -9.42 9.11 -2.50
CA GLY A 54 -10.50 8.16 -2.79
C GLY A 54 -11.87 8.84 -2.76
N ALA A 55 -12.16 9.59 -1.70
CA ALA A 55 -13.42 10.33 -1.59
C ALA A 55 -13.61 11.35 -2.73
N LEU A 56 -12.57 12.09 -3.11
CA LEU A 56 -12.61 13.06 -4.23
C LEU A 56 -12.81 12.38 -5.59
N ALA A 57 -12.28 11.17 -5.76
CA ALA A 57 -12.45 10.36 -6.96
C ALA A 57 -13.79 9.58 -6.98
N GLY A 58 -14.67 9.77 -6.00
CA GLY A 58 -15.96 9.07 -5.92
C GLY A 58 -15.85 7.63 -5.38
N MET A 59 -14.74 7.30 -4.73
CA MET A 59 -14.44 6.00 -4.10
C MET A 59 -14.28 6.17 -2.57
N PRO A 60 -15.36 6.50 -1.83
CA PRO A 60 -15.28 6.85 -0.40
C PRO A 60 -14.95 5.68 0.53
N ASP A 61 -14.90 4.45 0.00
CA ASP A 61 -14.72 3.24 0.78
C ASP A 61 -13.25 2.93 1.09
N TRP A 62 -12.30 3.69 0.51
CA TRP A 62 -10.89 3.59 0.87
C TRP A 62 -10.66 3.94 2.34
N LYS A 63 -10.02 3.02 3.09
CA LYS A 63 -9.80 3.20 4.53
C LYS A 63 -8.44 2.76 5.02
N ILE A 64 -7.92 3.51 5.99
CA ILE A 64 -6.74 3.10 6.74
C ILE A 64 -7.03 1.82 7.53
N THR A 65 -6.13 0.85 7.42
CA THR A 65 -6.21 -0.41 8.16
C THR A 65 -4.84 -0.91 8.61
N SER A 66 -4.85 -1.89 9.52
CA SER A 66 -3.68 -2.71 9.84
C SER A 66 -3.62 -3.94 8.94
N GLY A 67 -2.45 -4.28 8.43
CA GLY A 67 -2.27 -5.39 7.50
C GLY A 67 -1.13 -6.32 7.87
N GLY A 68 -0.79 -7.18 6.91
CA GLY A 68 0.31 -8.12 7.00
C GLY A 68 1.67 -7.48 6.74
N LEU A 69 2.70 -8.34 6.64
CA LEU A 69 4.04 -7.92 6.26
C LEU A 69 4.06 -7.55 4.77
N SER A 70 4.56 -6.37 4.44
CA SER A 70 4.71 -5.85 3.07
C SER A 70 6.04 -5.10 2.94
N ASP A 71 6.50 -4.88 1.70
CA ASP A 71 7.68 -4.07 1.40
C ASP A 71 7.55 -2.63 1.93
N ALA A 72 6.33 -2.14 2.18
CA ALA A 72 6.09 -0.87 2.88
C ALA A 72 6.78 -0.80 4.25
N LYS A 73 6.89 -1.93 4.95
CA LYS A 73 7.66 -2.02 6.20
C LYS A 73 9.14 -1.76 5.97
N THR A 74 9.70 -2.31 4.90
CA THR A 74 11.12 -2.16 4.58
C THR A 74 11.45 -0.74 4.14
N PHE A 75 10.58 -0.08 3.38
CA PHE A 75 10.74 1.35 3.08
C PHE A 75 10.63 2.22 4.34
N ALA A 76 9.69 1.91 5.25
CA ALA A 76 9.60 2.57 6.55
C ALA A 76 10.87 2.38 7.40
N GLU A 77 11.50 1.19 7.37
CA GLU A 77 12.79 0.91 8.01
C GLU A 77 13.94 1.75 7.42
N PHE A 78 13.85 2.18 6.16
CA PHE A 78 14.77 3.14 5.54
C PHE A 78 14.43 4.61 5.87
N GLY A 79 13.42 4.87 6.69
CA GLY A 79 12.98 6.22 7.06
C GLY A 79 12.05 6.87 6.03
N ILE A 80 11.50 6.11 5.09
CA ILE A 80 10.59 6.59 4.05
C ILE A 80 9.14 6.31 4.47
N PRO A 81 8.30 7.33 4.72
CA PRO A 81 6.88 7.15 4.99
C PRO A 81 6.22 6.32 3.89
N SER A 82 5.54 5.25 4.25
CA SER A 82 5.06 4.26 3.29
C SER A 82 3.63 3.81 3.57
N VAL A 83 2.87 3.56 2.50
CA VAL A 83 1.58 2.85 2.56
C VAL A 83 1.62 1.62 1.67
N ASN A 84 0.79 0.63 1.97
CA ASN A 84 0.52 -0.49 1.09
C ASN A 84 -0.96 -0.51 0.70
N LEU A 85 -1.24 -0.40 -0.60
CA LEU A 85 -2.58 -0.35 -1.17
C LEU A 85 -2.99 -1.75 -1.66
N SER A 86 -4.22 -2.11 -1.34
CA SER A 86 -4.85 -3.35 -1.79
C SER A 86 -5.14 -3.34 -3.30
N GLY A 87 -4.75 -4.39 -4.02
CA GLY A 87 -4.79 -4.48 -5.49
C GLY A 87 -5.94 -5.28 -6.09
N GLY A 88 -6.84 -5.83 -5.29
CA GLY A 88 -8.04 -6.53 -5.77
C GLY A 88 -7.96 -8.05 -5.84
N TYR A 89 -6.90 -8.67 -5.34
CA TYR A 89 -6.77 -10.13 -5.36
C TYR A 89 -7.45 -10.80 -4.17
N GLU A 90 -8.03 -11.96 -4.45
CA GLU A 90 -8.61 -12.88 -3.47
C GLU A 90 -7.95 -14.27 -3.58
N HIS A 91 -7.99 -15.03 -2.49
CA HIS A 91 -7.47 -16.41 -2.41
C HIS A 91 -5.98 -16.52 -2.73
N GLU A 92 -5.18 -15.59 -2.22
CA GLU A 92 -3.75 -15.52 -2.49
C GLU A 92 -3.02 -16.78 -2.08
N TYR A 93 -1.98 -17.13 -2.84
CA TYR A 93 -1.19 -18.36 -2.63
C TYR A 93 -1.98 -19.66 -2.81
N THR A 94 -3.07 -19.62 -3.57
CA THR A 94 -3.83 -20.81 -3.97
C THR A 94 -4.00 -20.85 -5.49
N GLU A 95 -4.36 -22.02 -6.01
CA GLU A 95 -4.74 -22.20 -7.43
C GLU A 95 -6.05 -21.49 -7.80
N LEU A 96 -6.75 -20.90 -6.81
CA LEU A 96 -8.00 -20.15 -6.98
C LEU A 96 -7.77 -18.64 -6.90
N GLU A 97 -6.51 -18.18 -7.01
CA GLU A 97 -6.17 -16.76 -7.02
C GLU A 97 -6.93 -16.07 -8.16
N THR A 98 -7.73 -15.06 -7.81
CA THR A 98 -8.54 -14.28 -8.76
C THR A 98 -8.33 -12.81 -8.54
N LEU A 99 -8.55 -12.03 -9.60
CA LEU A 99 -8.47 -10.58 -9.58
C LEU A 99 -9.86 -9.99 -9.77
N ASP A 100 -10.29 -9.17 -8.82
CA ASP A 100 -11.38 -8.22 -9.04
C ASP A 100 -10.86 -7.04 -9.88
N CYS A 101 -11.18 -7.06 -11.17
CA CYS A 101 -10.78 -6.01 -12.10
C CYS A 101 -11.35 -4.63 -11.73
N LYS A 102 -12.49 -4.55 -11.03
CA LYS A 102 -13.05 -3.28 -10.55
C LYS A 102 -12.18 -2.73 -9.43
N ALA A 103 -11.83 -3.55 -8.45
CA ALA A 103 -10.96 -3.16 -7.35
C ALA A 103 -9.58 -2.72 -7.86
N MET A 104 -8.99 -3.45 -8.82
CA MET A 104 -7.72 -3.05 -9.43
C MET A 104 -7.82 -1.70 -10.15
N LEU A 105 -8.91 -1.46 -10.88
CA LEU A 105 -9.15 -0.17 -11.53
C LEU A 105 -9.27 0.97 -10.51
N GLU A 106 -9.97 0.75 -9.40
CA GLU A 106 -10.07 1.72 -8.31
C GLU A 106 -8.70 2.05 -7.70
N THR A 107 -7.82 1.05 -7.53
CA THR A 107 -6.43 1.27 -7.08
C THR A 107 -5.63 2.10 -8.08
N VAL A 108 -5.77 1.85 -9.39
CA VAL A 108 -5.14 2.68 -10.43
C VAL A 108 -5.65 4.11 -10.38
N LEU A 109 -6.97 4.30 -10.29
CA LEU A 109 -7.58 5.63 -10.21
C LEU A 109 -7.13 6.37 -8.95
N LEU A 110 -6.98 5.67 -7.82
CA LEU A 110 -6.47 6.28 -6.60
C LEU A 110 -5.03 6.79 -6.78
N LEU A 111 -4.18 6.01 -7.44
CA LEU A 111 -2.80 6.38 -7.73
C LEU A 111 -2.69 7.56 -8.71
N GLU A 112 -3.58 7.64 -9.69
CA GLU A 112 -3.60 8.75 -10.66
C GLU A 112 -4.14 10.06 -10.07
N ASN A 113 -5.01 10.00 -9.06
CA ASN A 113 -5.64 11.18 -8.45
C ASN A 113 -5.04 11.56 -7.07
N GLY A 114 -4.21 10.70 -6.50
CA GLY A 114 -3.62 10.86 -5.16
C GLY A 114 -2.21 11.46 -5.12
N VAL A 115 -1.68 11.92 -6.25
CA VAL A 115 -0.34 12.51 -6.41
C VAL A 115 -0.40 13.87 -7.10
#